data_AF-A0AAV3X7Z7-F1
#
_entry.id   AF-A0AAV3X7Z7-F1
#
_cell.length_a   1.000
_cell.length_b   1.000
_cell.length_c   1.000
_cell.angle_alpha   90.00
_cell.angle_beta   90.00
_cell.angle_gamma   90.00
#
_symmetry.space_group_name_H-M   'P 1'
#
loop_
_entity.id
_entity.type
_entity.pdbx_description
1 polymer ?
#
loop_
_entity_poly.entity_id
_entity_poly.type
_entity_poly.pdbx_seq_one_letter_code
_entity_poly.pdbx_strand_id
1 'polypeptide(L)'
;MTQDNSVDRGIERIKAINWELNDSRTASHIALFREYLRRASLWAKALGCTDEWPFFDVAAQIDPSLRADEAKVEVLKRHLTQFRLFRPIKRTCEWFVHWAVVKDRPEVTKFALPDPYDPLILMYERGGDFYAEHGFFYFSVGSFPIGNWSQYYSLSPNIVLDEQVLDQLDTKQIEVSRSSK
;
A
#
# COMPACT_ATOMS: atom_id res chain seq x y z
N MET A 1 14.00 -9.07 20.74
CA MET A 1 12.58 -8.82 21.13
C MET A 1 11.89 -7.72 20.32
N THR A 2 12.59 -6.91 19.52
CA THR A 2 11.99 -5.78 18.77
C THR A 2 11.34 -6.16 17.43
N GLN A 3 11.92 -7.06 16.64
CA GLN A 3 11.36 -7.48 15.33
C GLN A 3 10.06 -8.28 15.49
N ASP A 4 10.01 -9.16 16.48
CA ASP A 4 8.83 -10.01 16.73
C ASP A 4 7.59 -9.16 17.07
N ASN A 5 7.80 -8.12 17.89
CA ASN A 5 6.76 -7.13 18.20
C ASN A 5 6.34 -6.30 16.98
N SER A 6 7.26 -5.95 16.06
CA SER A 6 6.89 -5.21 14.84
C SER A 6 6.05 -6.07 13.88
N VAL A 7 6.37 -7.36 13.76
CA VAL A 7 5.58 -8.31 12.96
C VAL A 7 4.18 -8.48 13.54
N ASP A 8 4.06 -8.69 14.85
CA ASP A 8 2.77 -8.84 15.52
C ASP A 8 1.90 -7.59 15.38
N ARG A 9 2.49 -6.40 15.56
CA ARG A 9 1.80 -5.13 15.30
C ARG A 9 1.35 -4.99 13.85
N GLY A 10 2.15 -5.44 12.90
CA GLY A 10 1.79 -5.45 11.48
C GLY A 10 0.57 -6.35 11.21
N ILE A 11 0.57 -7.55 11.78
CA ILE A 11 -0.55 -8.50 11.65
C ILE A 11 -1.81 -7.96 12.31
N GLU A 12 -1.73 -7.44 13.53
CA GLU A 12 -2.89 -6.86 14.21
C GLU A 12 -3.44 -5.63 13.48
N ARG A 13 -2.57 -4.81 12.88
CA ARG A 13 -3.00 -3.69 12.01
C ARG A 13 -3.84 -4.20 10.84
N ILE A 14 -3.40 -5.24 10.13
CA ILE A 14 -4.17 -5.80 9.00
C ILE A 14 -5.47 -6.44 9.49
N LYS A 15 -5.45 -7.15 10.62
CA LYS A 15 -6.65 -7.79 11.19
C LYS A 15 -7.71 -6.78 11.66
N ALA A 16 -7.29 -5.57 12.00
CA ALA A 16 -8.18 -4.49 12.41
C ALA A 16 -8.85 -3.76 11.23
N ILE A 17 -8.45 -4.04 9.99
CA ILE A 17 -9.04 -3.40 8.80
C ILE A 17 -10.52 -3.82 8.68
N ASN A 18 -11.41 -2.83 8.63
CA ASN A 18 -12.76 -3.05 8.15
C ASN A 18 -12.74 -3.13 6.62
N TRP A 19 -13.03 -4.31 6.07
CA TRP A 19 -13.04 -4.57 4.63
C TRP A 19 -14.35 -4.18 3.93
N GLU A 20 -15.27 -3.53 4.64
CA GLU A 20 -16.42 -2.87 4.01
C GLU A 20 -15.96 -1.66 3.19
N LEU A 21 -16.46 -1.56 1.95
CA LEU A 21 -16.12 -0.47 1.04
C LEU A 21 -16.67 0.87 1.55
N ASN A 22 -15.88 1.93 1.39
CA ASN A 22 -16.29 3.29 1.74
C ASN A 22 -16.03 4.27 0.59
N ASP A 23 -16.96 4.29 -0.37
CA ASP A 23 -16.86 5.09 -1.60
C ASP A 23 -16.88 6.60 -1.36
N SER A 24 -17.31 7.04 -0.18
CA SER A 24 -17.29 8.46 0.20
C SER A 24 -15.87 9.02 0.35
N ARG A 25 -14.85 8.14 0.40
CA ARG A 25 -13.43 8.46 0.61
C ARG A 25 -12.55 8.19 -0.61
N THR A 26 -13.16 8.10 -1.80
CA THR A 26 -12.43 7.73 -3.03
C THR A 26 -11.27 8.68 -3.36
N ALA A 27 -11.36 9.96 -2.98
CA ALA A 27 -10.30 10.95 -3.18
C ALA A 27 -8.99 10.53 -2.51
N SER A 28 -9.09 10.24 -1.21
CA SER A 28 -7.98 9.78 -0.39
C SER A 28 -7.51 8.40 -0.83
N HIS A 29 -8.42 7.50 -1.25
CA HIS A 29 -8.02 6.20 -1.78
C HIS A 29 -7.11 6.31 -3.00
N ILE A 30 -7.51 7.10 -4.00
CA ILE A 30 -6.72 7.34 -5.22
C ILE A 30 -5.39 8.02 -4.86
N ALA A 31 -5.41 9.02 -3.98
CA ALA A 31 -4.19 9.74 -3.59
C ALA A 31 -3.18 8.82 -2.87
N LEU A 32 -3.66 7.98 -1.95
CA LEU A 32 -2.86 6.99 -1.22
C LEU A 32 -2.29 5.93 -2.15
N PHE A 33 -3.09 5.42 -3.08
CA PHE A 33 -2.62 4.44 -4.05
C PHE A 33 -1.54 5.03 -4.97
N ARG A 34 -1.72 6.27 -5.45
CA ARG A 34 -0.68 6.96 -6.24
C ARG A 34 0.59 7.19 -5.44
N GLU A 35 0.48 7.48 -4.14
CA GLU A 35 1.63 7.57 -3.25
C GLU A 35 2.31 6.20 -3.07
N TYR A 36 1.56 5.10 -2.97
CA TYR A 36 2.13 3.75 -3.00
C TYR A 36 2.91 3.49 -4.29
N LEU A 37 2.31 3.76 -5.46
CA LEU A 37 2.96 3.59 -6.76
C LEU A 37 4.27 4.39 -6.86
N ARG A 38 4.27 5.62 -6.35
CA ARG A 38 5.46 6.46 -6.22
C ARG A 38 6.53 5.81 -5.33
N ARG A 39 6.19 5.40 -4.10
CA ARG A 39 7.16 4.77 -3.19
C ARG A 39 7.68 3.44 -3.72
N ALA A 40 6.82 2.62 -4.33
CA ALA A 40 7.20 1.39 -5.00
C ALA A 40 8.20 1.66 -6.15
N SER A 41 8.03 2.74 -6.91
CA SER A 41 8.97 3.10 -7.99
C SER A 41 10.35 3.53 -7.47
N LEU A 42 10.40 4.21 -6.30
CA LEU A 42 11.66 4.55 -5.64
C LEU A 42 12.43 3.29 -5.26
N TRP A 43 11.75 2.33 -4.62
CA TRP A 43 12.33 1.05 -4.23
C TRP A 43 12.74 0.20 -5.42
N ALA A 44 11.89 0.09 -6.44
CA ALA A 44 12.19 -0.70 -7.63
C ALA A 44 13.44 -0.18 -8.35
N LYS A 45 13.60 1.15 -8.46
CA LYS A 45 14.79 1.76 -9.03
C LYS A 45 16.03 1.52 -8.15
N ALA A 46 15.90 1.70 -6.83
CA ALA A 46 17.02 1.55 -5.91
C ALA A 46 17.55 0.12 -5.82
N LEU A 47 16.69 -0.87 -6.02
CA LEU A 47 17.02 -2.30 -6.02
C LEU A 47 17.31 -2.86 -7.42
N GLY A 48 17.17 -2.06 -8.48
CA GLY A 48 17.40 -2.50 -9.86
C GLY A 48 16.36 -3.49 -10.39
N CYS A 49 15.14 -3.50 -9.82
CA CYS A 49 14.06 -4.43 -10.15
C CYS A 49 12.82 -3.71 -10.74
N THR A 50 13.03 -2.76 -11.65
CA THR A 50 11.95 -1.94 -12.23
C THR A 50 10.88 -2.72 -12.98
N ASP A 51 11.20 -3.93 -13.46
CA ASP A 51 10.26 -4.79 -14.19
C ASP A 51 9.23 -5.47 -13.28
N GLU A 52 9.47 -5.47 -11.95
CA GLU A 52 8.58 -6.03 -10.94
C GLU A 52 7.56 -4.99 -10.41
N TRP A 53 7.69 -3.73 -10.84
CA TRP A 53 6.76 -2.66 -10.47
C TRP A 53 5.37 -2.90 -11.10
N PRO A 54 4.25 -2.62 -10.40
CA PRO A 54 4.17 -1.94 -9.11
C PRO A 54 4.08 -2.87 -7.90
N PHE A 55 3.75 -4.14 -8.07
CA PHE A 55 3.49 -5.07 -6.98
C PHE A 55 4.61 -6.08 -6.82
N PHE A 56 5.53 -5.79 -5.90
CA PHE A 56 6.63 -6.68 -5.56
C PHE A 56 6.94 -6.69 -4.07
N ASP A 57 7.63 -7.74 -3.65
CA ASP A 57 8.09 -7.95 -2.28
C ASP A 57 9.43 -7.26 -2.04
N VAL A 58 9.40 -6.03 -1.52
CA VAL A 58 10.60 -5.21 -1.29
C VAL A 58 11.54 -5.89 -0.29
N ALA A 59 11.01 -6.57 0.73
CA ALA A 59 11.83 -7.28 1.70
C ALA A 59 12.59 -8.45 1.05
N ALA A 60 11.93 -9.24 0.21
CA ALA A 60 12.56 -10.35 -0.50
C ALA A 60 13.62 -9.89 -1.52
N GLN A 61 13.45 -8.71 -2.12
CA GLN A 61 14.46 -8.12 -3.03
C GLN A 61 15.71 -7.62 -2.28
N ILE A 62 15.58 -7.28 -1.00
CA ILE A 62 16.73 -6.88 -0.17
C ILE A 62 17.47 -8.10 0.35
N ASP A 63 16.75 -9.02 0.99
CA ASP A 63 17.30 -10.27 1.50
C ASP A 63 16.17 -11.32 1.64
N PRO A 64 16.13 -12.34 0.78
CA PRO A 64 15.06 -13.34 0.80
C PRO A 64 15.09 -14.23 2.05
N SER A 65 16.20 -14.24 2.81
CA SER A 65 16.29 -14.98 4.09
C SER A 65 15.59 -14.26 5.24
N LEU A 66 15.35 -12.96 5.12
CA LEU A 66 14.75 -12.13 6.18
C LEU A 66 13.24 -12.06 6.03
N ARG A 67 12.57 -13.06 6.58
CA ARG A 67 11.11 -13.23 6.49
C ARG A 67 10.47 -13.25 7.87
N ALA A 68 9.22 -12.80 7.95
CA ALA A 68 8.38 -13.07 9.11
C ALA A 68 8.19 -14.59 9.26
N ASP A 69 8.00 -15.02 10.51
CA ASP A 69 7.75 -16.42 10.85
C ASP A 69 6.59 -16.99 10.01
N GLU A 70 6.80 -18.16 9.43
CA GLU A 70 5.84 -18.79 8.51
C GLU A 70 4.48 -19.06 9.18
N ALA A 71 4.46 -19.46 10.46
CA ALA A 71 3.22 -19.69 11.19
C ALA A 71 2.44 -18.38 11.36
N LYS A 72 3.12 -17.25 11.58
CA LYS A 72 2.49 -15.93 11.67
C LYS A 72 1.93 -15.48 10.31
N VAL A 73 2.67 -15.70 9.24
CA VAL A 73 2.21 -15.41 7.87
C VAL A 73 0.99 -16.26 7.50
N GLU A 74 0.96 -17.52 7.91
CA GLU A 74 -0.18 -18.41 7.66
C GLU A 74 -1.44 -17.98 8.42
N VAL A 75 -1.30 -17.48 9.66
CA VAL A 75 -2.41 -16.86 10.41
C VAL A 75 -2.99 -15.67 9.64
N LEU A 76 -2.13 -14.80 9.12
CA LEU A 76 -2.56 -13.66 8.29
C LEU A 76 -3.28 -14.13 7.02
N LYS A 77 -2.70 -15.07 6.28
CA LYS A 77 -3.28 -15.61 5.04
C LYS A 77 -4.67 -16.17 5.29
N ARG A 78 -4.82 -16.98 6.34
CA ARG A 78 -6.11 -17.55 6.73
C ARG A 78 -7.13 -16.46 7.04
N HIS A 79 -6.77 -15.43 7.80
CA HIS A 79 -7.65 -14.29 8.04
C HIS A 79 -8.10 -13.62 6.71
N LEU A 80 -7.17 -13.33 5.80
CA LEU A 80 -7.48 -12.70 4.51
C LEU A 80 -8.33 -13.58 3.57
N THR A 81 -8.39 -14.90 3.78
CA THR A 81 -9.29 -15.79 3.00
C THR A 81 -10.77 -15.62 3.36
N GLN A 82 -11.07 -15.02 4.51
CA GLN A 82 -12.45 -14.72 4.94
C GLN A 82 -13.10 -13.62 4.09
N PHE A 83 -12.29 -12.88 3.31
CA PHE A 83 -12.73 -11.74 2.50
C PHE A 83 -12.48 -11.98 1.00
N ARG A 84 -13.39 -11.46 0.17
CA ARG A 84 -13.30 -11.51 -1.29
C ARG A 84 -12.39 -10.38 -1.82
N LEU A 85 -11.10 -10.48 -1.53
CA LEU A 85 -10.10 -9.46 -1.90
C LEU A 85 -9.39 -9.81 -3.21
N PHE A 86 -9.07 -8.77 -3.98
CA PHE A 86 -8.20 -8.87 -5.16
C PHE A 86 -6.80 -9.39 -4.78
N ARG A 87 -6.17 -10.19 -5.64
CA ARG A 87 -4.93 -10.92 -5.31
C ARG A 87 -3.77 -10.00 -4.89
N PRO A 88 -3.51 -8.86 -5.56
CA PRO A 88 -2.54 -7.86 -5.09
C PRO A 88 -2.79 -7.32 -3.67
N ILE A 89 -4.05 -7.19 -3.24
CA ILE A 89 -4.37 -6.76 -1.87
C ILE A 89 -3.83 -7.77 -0.86
N LYS A 90 -4.10 -9.06 -1.07
CA LYS A 90 -3.60 -10.13 -0.19
C LYS A 90 -2.07 -10.19 -0.16
N ARG A 91 -1.43 -10.07 -1.33
CA ARG A 91 0.03 -10.08 -1.45
C ARG A 91 0.68 -8.90 -0.75
N THR A 92 0.15 -7.69 -0.94
CA THR A 92 0.73 -6.49 -0.33
C THR A 92 0.55 -6.46 1.19
N CYS A 93 -0.52 -7.06 1.73
CA CYS A 93 -0.66 -7.29 3.18
C CYS A 93 0.41 -8.25 3.72
N GLU A 94 0.67 -9.36 3.00
CA GLU A 94 1.75 -10.30 3.34
C GLU A 94 3.12 -9.61 3.28
N TRP A 95 3.42 -8.88 2.21
CA TRP A 95 4.69 -8.16 2.04
C TRP A 95 4.88 -7.05 3.07
N PHE A 96 3.82 -6.38 3.52
CA PHE A 96 3.87 -5.44 4.63
C PHE A 96 4.34 -6.10 5.93
N VAL A 97 3.90 -7.34 6.20
CA VAL A 97 4.36 -8.09 7.39
C VAL A 97 5.81 -8.54 7.24
N HIS A 98 6.24 -8.95 6.05
CA HIS A 98 7.65 -9.24 5.81
C HIS A 98 8.52 -7.98 5.90
N TRP A 99 8.03 -6.84 5.43
CA TRP A 99 8.70 -5.55 5.56
C TRP A 99 9.00 -5.17 7.01
N ALA A 100 8.08 -5.48 7.92
CA ALA A 100 8.26 -5.24 9.36
C ALA A 100 9.49 -5.94 9.97
N VAL A 101 10.04 -6.96 9.32
CA VAL A 101 11.27 -7.66 9.76
C VAL A 101 12.54 -6.90 9.37
N VAL A 102 12.51 -6.19 8.25
CA VAL A 102 13.72 -5.62 7.63
C VAL A 102 13.81 -4.10 7.74
N LYS A 103 12.68 -3.39 7.88
CA LYS A 103 12.61 -1.92 7.74
C LYS A 103 13.58 -1.12 8.62
N ASP A 104 13.87 -1.60 9.83
CA ASP A 104 14.72 -0.90 10.80
C ASP A 104 16.19 -1.33 10.72
N ARG A 105 16.56 -2.21 9.79
CA ARG A 105 17.92 -2.72 9.65
C ARG A 105 18.82 -1.71 8.92
N PRO A 106 20.12 -1.62 9.26
CA PRO A 106 21.06 -0.72 8.59
C PRO A 106 21.13 -0.89 7.07
N GLU A 107 20.99 -2.13 6.58
CA GLU A 107 21.00 -2.45 5.16
C GLU A 107 19.80 -1.86 4.40
N VAL A 108 18.73 -1.53 5.12
CA VAL A 108 17.51 -0.92 4.59
C VAL A 108 17.53 0.60 4.80
N THR A 109 17.87 1.05 6.01
CA THR A 109 17.86 2.48 6.34
C THR A 109 18.88 3.29 5.53
N LYS A 110 19.96 2.66 5.05
CA LYS A 110 20.94 3.29 4.13
C LYS A 110 20.34 3.80 2.83
N PHE A 111 19.20 3.25 2.38
CA PHE A 111 18.53 3.73 1.17
C PHE A 111 17.86 5.10 1.39
N ALA A 112 17.58 5.47 2.64
CA ALA A 112 16.87 6.70 3.00
C ALA A 112 15.54 6.88 2.22
N LEU A 113 14.86 5.78 1.93
CA LEU A 113 13.59 5.75 1.21
C LEU A 113 12.41 5.58 2.18
N PRO A 114 11.22 6.10 1.84
CA PRO A 114 10.04 5.96 2.68
C PRO A 114 9.51 4.52 2.70
N ASP A 115 8.76 4.17 3.74
CA ASP A 115 8.09 2.87 3.84
C ASP A 115 7.18 2.63 2.62
N PRO A 116 7.38 1.53 1.87
CA PRO A 116 6.71 1.31 0.59
C PRO A 116 5.21 1.08 0.74
N TYR A 117 4.80 0.28 1.74
CA TYR A 117 3.43 -0.24 1.84
C TYR A 117 2.49 0.62 2.68
N ASP A 118 3.00 1.54 3.50
CA ASP A 118 2.19 2.34 4.43
C ASP A 118 1.02 3.10 3.77
N PRO A 119 1.19 3.77 2.61
CA PRO A 119 0.07 4.42 1.95
C PRO A 119 -1.01 3.43 1.54
N LEU A 120 -0.62 2.23 1.12
CA LEU A 120 -1.53 1.21 0.65
C LEU A 120 -2.30 0.54 1.80
N ILE A 121 -1.63 0.28 2.92
CA ILE A 121 -2.32 -0.19 4.14
C ILE A 121 -3.29 0.86 4.65
N LEU A 122 -2.90 2.13 4.64
CA LEU A 122 -3.79 3.24 5.04
C LEU A 122 -5.00 3.39 4.10
N MET A 123 -4.84 3.10 2.81
CA MET A 123 -5.97 3.05 1.89
C MET A 123 -6.97 1.96 2.27
N TYR A 124 -6.48 0.75 2.58
CA TYR A 124 -7.34 -0.35 3.02
C TYR A 124 -8.05 -0.04 4.33
N GLU A 125 -7.35 0.56 5.30
CA GLU A 125 -7.92 1.03 6.58
C GLU A 125 -9.06 2.04 6.40
N ARG A 126 -9.06 2.77 5.28
CA ARG A 126 -10.10 3.74 4.92
C ARG A 126 -11.23 3.15 4.08
N GLY A 127 -11.32 1.83 3.95
CA GLY A 127 -12.34 1.13 3.17
C GLY A 127 -12.12 1.23 1.66
N GLY A 128 -10.88 1.46 1.22
CA GLY A 128 -10.52 1.51 -0.19
C GLY A 128 -10.18 0.15 -0.77
N ASP A 129 -10.66 -0.11 -1.97
CA ASP A 129 -10.28 -1.26 -2.78
C ASP A 129 -9.80 -0.80 -4.17
N PHE A 130 -9.32 -1.75 -4.96
CA PHE A 130 -9.01 -1.51 -6.36
C PHE A 130 -8.99 -2.82 -7.14
N TYR A 131 -9.14 -2.69 -8.45
CA TYR A 131 -8.79 -3.74 -9.40
C TYR A 131 -8.02 -3.14 -10.59
N ALA A 132 -7.36 -4.00 -11.35
CA ALA A 132 -6.61 -3.60 -12.53
C ALA A 132 -7.13 -4.34 -13.75
N GLU A 133 -7.53 -3.60 -14.77
CA GLU A 133 -8.07 -4.15 -16.03
C GLU A 133 -7.75 -3.20 -17.19
N HIS A 134 -7.56 -3.73 -18.39
CA HIS A 134 -7.36 -2.94 -19.62
C HIS A 134 -6.31 -1.79 -19.54
N GLY A 135 -5.29 -1.92 -18.69
CA GLY A 135 -4.25 -0.89 -18.52
C GLY A 135 -4.59 0.24 -17.54
N PHE A 136 -5.66 0.09 -16.76
CA PHE A 136 -6.12 1.06 -15.76
C PHE A 136 -6.20 0.43 -14.37
N PHE A 137 -6.00 1.27 -13.36
CA PHE A 137 -6.47 1.00 -12.00
C PHE A 137 -7.87 1.59 -11.84
N TYR A 138 -8.77 0.79 -11.30
CA TYR A 138 -10.16 1.15 -11.04
C TYR A 138 -10.45 1.15 -9.55
N PHE A 139 -11.29 2.10 -9.15
CA PHE A 139 -11.82 2.33 -7.80
C PHE A 139 -13.34 2.46 -7.92
N SER A 140 -14.05 2.45 -6.80
CA SER A 140 -15.52 2.55 -6.80
C SER A 140 -16.05 3.76 -7.58
N VAL A 141 -15.40 4.91 -7.46
CA VAL A 141 -15.68 6.11 -8.28
C VAL A 141 -14.39 6.72 -8.83
N GLY A 142 -13.77 6.03 -9.80
CA GLY A 142 -12.64 6.60 -10.52
C GLY A 142 -11.77 5.57 -11.19
N SER A 143 -10.97 6.03 -12.15
CA SER A 143 -9.89 5.24 -12.71
C SER A 143 -8.75 6.14 -13.13
N PHE A 144 -7.55 5.57 -13.22
CA PHE A 144 -6.42 6.22 -13.86
C PHE A 144 -5.51 5.17 -14.52
N PRO A 145 -4.78 5.53 -15.59
CA PRO A 145 -3.91 4.58 -16.28
C PRO A 145 -2.81 4.06 -15.35
N ILE A 146 -2.46 2.78 -15.48
CA ILE A 146 -1.38 2.16 -14.69
C ILE A 146 -0.05 2.92 -14.88
N GLY A 147 0.21 3.41 -16.10
CA GLY A 147 1.42 4.18 -16.41
C GLY A 147 2.67 3.31 -16.38
N ASN A 148 3.82 3.96 -16.14
CA ASN A 148 5.11 3.29 -16.00
C ASN A 148 5.84 3.73 -14.72
N TRP A 149 6.77 2.92 -14.24
CA TRP A 149 7.49 3.21 -13.00
C TRP A 149 8.22 4.56 -13.04
N SER A 150 8.74 4.99 -14.20
CA SER A 150 9.56 6.21 -14.31
C SER A 150 8.73 7.49 -14.19
N GLN A 151 7.48 7.46 -14.64
CA GLN A 151 6.49 8.53 -14.41
C GLN A 151 6.27 8.71 -12.91
N TYR A 152 6.00 7.63 -12.18
CA TYR A 152 5.79 7.68 -10.73
C TYR A 152 7.06 8.07 -9.98
N TYR A 153 8.23 7.60 -10.42
CA TYR A 153 9.52 7.94 -9.82
C TYR A 153 9.80 9.45 -9.83
N SER A 154 9.33 10.14 -10.87
CA SER A 154 9.51 11.59 -11.04
C SER A 154 8.56 12.47 -10.20
N LEU A 155 7.55 11.87 -9.56
CA LEU A 155 6.57 12.63 -8.78
C LEU A 155 7.14 13.09 -7.44
N SER A 156 6.78 14.30 -7.04
CA SER A 156 6.87 14.72 -5.64
C SER A 156 5.90 13.90 -4.77
N PRO A 157 6.11 13.83 -3.44
CA PRO A 157 5.14 13.22 -2.53
C PRO A 157 3.72 13.70 -2.82
N ASN A 158 2.82 12.76 -3.10
CA ASN A 158 1.49 13.08 -3.60
C ASN A 158 0.54 13.51 -2.48
N ILE A 159 0.75 12.95 -1.28
CA ILE A 159 -0.10 13.21 -0.12
C ILE A 159 0.67 13.01 1.18
N VAL A 160 0.32 13.77 2.21
CA VAL A 160 0.76 13.53 3.59
C VAL A 160 -0.14 12.44 4.18
N LEU A 161 0.45 11.42 4.83
CA LEU A 161 -0.29 10.32 5.45
C LEU A 161 -0.87 10.72 6.81
N ASP A 162 -1.58 11.85 6.84
CA ASP A 162 -2.23 12.39 8.03
C ASP A 162 -3.76 12.31 7.86
N GLU A 163 -4.46 11.88 8.91
CA GLU A 163 -5.90 11.64 8.86
C GLU A 163 -6.68 12.92 8.50
N GLN A 164 -6.32 14.07 9.08
CA GLN A 164 -7.02 15.33 8.82
C GLN A 164 -6.81 15.78 7.38
N VAL A 165 -5.60 15.61 6.83
CA VAL A 165 -5.30 15.92 5.42
C VAL A 165 -6.14 15.05 4.48
N LEU A 166 -6.27 13.76 4.77
CA LEU A 166 -7.04 12.81 3.95
C LEU A 166 -8.54 13.09 4.03
N ASP A 167 -9.07 13.39 5.23
CA ASP A 167 -10.48 13.74 5.42
C ASP A 167 -10.85 15.06 4.73
N GLN A 168 -9.95 16.04 4.74
CA GLN A 168 -10.13 17.28 3.98
C GLN A 168 -10.15 17.03 2.47
N LEU A 169 -9.33 16.11 1.98
CA LEU A 169 -9.31 15.75 0.56
C LEU A 169 -10.64 15.13 0.13
N ASP A 170 -11.20 14.23 0.95
CA ASP A 170 -12.49 13.60 0.70
C ASP A 170 -13.65 14.61 0.73
N THR A 171 -13.62 15.55 1.68
CA THR A 171 -14.67 16.59 1.81
C THR A 171 -14.70 17.53 0.59
N LYS A 172 -13.54 17.98 0.11
CA LYS A 172 -13.45 18.88 -1.05
C LYS A 172 -13.97 18.25 -2.34
N GLN A 173 -13.78 16.95 -2.53
CA GLN A 173 -14.29 16.26 -3.72
C GLN A 173 -15.83 16.16 -3.70
N ILE A 174 -16.45 16.01 -2.52
CA ILE A 174 -17.91 15.99 -2.36
C ILE A 174 -18.53 17.35 -2.73
N GLU A 175 -17.88 18.46 -2.36
CA GLU A 175 -18.36 19.81 -2.68
C GLU A 175 -18.31 20.11 -4.19
N VAL A 176 -17.18 19.79 -4.85
CA VAL A 176 -17.03 20.00 -6.31
C VAL A 176 -18.06 19.18 -7.12
N SER A 177 -18.37 17.97 -6.66
CA SER A 177 -19.37 17.09 -7.30
C SER A 177 -20.80 17.58 -7.11
N ARG A 178 -21.07 18.40 -6.08
CA ARG A 178 -22.40 18.99 -5.79
C ARG A 178 -22.61 20.34 -6.48
N SER A 179 -21.56 21.14 -6.67
CA SER A 179 -21.63 22.43 -7.38
C SER A 179 -21.70 22.31 -8.91
N SER A 180 -21.50 21.11 -9.46
CA SER A 180 -21.55 20.84 -10.90
C SER A 180 -22.87 20.22 -11.38
N LYS A 181 -23.91 20.21 -10.54
CA LYS A 181 -25.29 19.80 -10.86
C LYS A 181 -26.23 20.99 -10.72
#